data_AF-B4SAF4-F1
#
_entry.id   AF-B4SAF4-F1
#
_cell.length_a   1.000
_cell.length_b   1.000
_cell.length_c   1.000
_cell.angle_alpha   90.00
_cell.angle_beta   90.00
_cell.angle_gamma   90.00
#
_symmetry.space_group_name_H-M   'P 1'
#
loop_
_entity.id
_entity.type
_entity.pdbx_description
1 polymer ?
#
loop_
_entity_poly.entity_id
_entity_poly.type
_entity_poly.pdbx_seq_one_letter_code
_entity_poly.pdbx_strand_id
1 'polypeptide(L)'
;MTLFLASKKHITKPAEQNWFRKYWIEISILLCGLIAMNLIVFADAFRATDTINPLGASQLGDFVGGYIGTFLALVSVVLLSATLKSRSKSAEILSFETKYFELLRLHRDNVAELEVSGISGRQLFVVLIREYRCALDLTKHVASIHNITLTQQQRAHIAYHCLLFGTGPNSSRMLLKSLEEFDNDFVCDLENQLNNEELKNSVRLEKKLTYVPFEGHLSRLGHYYRHLYQSIKYVDQQNINIDKYEYVKTIRAQLSNHEQALLLLNSLSPIGNNWWKHNFMLEYRMVQNIPREFFDPKDELDISSLFSTGYFEWEEVQCAS
;
A
#
# COMPACT_ATOMS: atom_id res chain seq x y z
N MET A 1 17.72 1.90 -20.75
CA MET A 1 18.03 2.97 -19.79
C MET A 1 17.50 4.28 -20.37
N THR A 2 16.20 4.52 -20.22
CA THR A 2 15.54 5.78 -20.61
C THR A 2 14.33 5.93 -19.70
N LEU A 3 14.45 6.68 -18.61
CA LEU A 3 13.34 7.03 -17.73
C LEU A 3 13.55 8.48 -17.31
N PHE A 4 12.78 9.36 -17.93
CA PHE A 4 12.77 10.79 -17.70
C PHE A 4 11.37 11.18 -17.18
N LEU A 5 11.38 12.14 -16.25
CA LEU A 5 10.28 13.01 -15.82
C LEU A 5 9.17 12.38 -14.97
N ALA A 6 9.45 12.31 -13.66
CA ALA A 6 8.41 12.33 -12.64
C ALA A 6 7.73 13.72 -12.63
N SER A 7 6.47 13.74 -13.04
CA SER A 7 5.58 14.91 -12.97
C SER A 7 5.25 15.24 -11.50
N LYS A 8 5.72 16.40 -11.01
CA LYS A 8 5.28 17.00 -9.74
C LYS A 8 3.78 17.28 -9.80
N LYS A 9 2.97 16.44 -9.16
CA LYS A 9 1.57 16.75 -8.89
C LYS A 9 1.49 17.48 -7.56
N HIS A 10 1.15 18.76 -7.60
CA HIS A 10 0.89 19.57 -6.42
C HIS A 10 -0.24 18.95 -5.59
N ILE A 11 0.02 18.70 -4.31
CA ILE A 11 -0.99 18.32 -3.32
C ILE A 11 -1.86 19.56 -3.08
N THR A 12 -2.98 19.65 -3.79
CA THR A 12 -4.01 20.64 -3.51
C THR A 12 -4.81 20.17 -2.30
N LYS A 13 -4.78 20.95 -1.21
CA LYS A 13 -5.72 20.78 -0.09
C LYS A 13 -7.15 20.68 -0.65
N PRO A 14 -7.99 19.74 -0.19
CA PRO A 14 -9.38 19.69 -0.63
C PRO A 14 -10.03 21.03 -0.26
N ALA A 15 -10.51 21.76 -1.27
CA ALA A 15 -11.24 23.00 -1.06
C ALA A 15 -12.41 22.72 -0.11
N GLU A 16 -12.53 23.49 0.97
CA GLU A 16 -13.71 23.46 1.82
C GLU A 16 -14.93 23.69 0.93
N GLN A 17 -15.68 22.62 0.70
CA GLN A 17 -16.79 22.65 -0.22
C GLN A 17 -17.92 23.41 0.48
N ASN A 18 -18.04 24.71 0.18
CA ASN A 18 -19.04 25.63 0.73
C ASN A 18 -20.39 24.92 0.90
N TRP A 19 -20.84 24.78 2.14
CA TRP A 19 -22.08 24.11 2.53
C TRP A 19 -23.27 24.59 1.69
N PHE A 20 -23.35 25.90 1.45
CA PHE A 20 -24.37 26.51 0.59
C PHE A 20 -24.35 26.02 -0.85
N ARG A 21 -23.17 25.74 -1.43
CA ARG A 21 -23.03 25.26 -2.80
C ARG A 21 -23.40 23.78 -2.93
N LYS A 22 -23.22 23.01 -1.85
CA LYS A 22 -23.60 21.60 -1.77
C LYS A 22 -25.11 21.41 -1.65
N TYR A 23 -25.79 22.30 -0.91
CA TYR A 23 -27.23 22.20 -0.61
C TYR A 23 -28.11 23.27 -1.28
N TRP A 24 -27.59 23.99 -2.29
CA TRP A 24 -28.30 25.11 -2.93
C TRP A 24 -29.63 24.67 -3.55
N ILE A 25 -29.68 23.46 -4.10
CA ILE A 25 -30.88 22.92 -4.76
C ILE A 25 -31.98 22.68 -3.71
N GLU A 26 -31.64 22.04 -2.60
CA GLU A 26 -32.52 21.77 -1.47
C GLU A 26 -33.06 23.06 -0.84
N ILE A 27 -32.19 24.06 -0.64
CA ILE A 27 -32.56 25.37 -0.11
C ILE A 27 -33.51 26.10 -1.08
N SER A 28 -33.22 26.04 -2.39
CA SER A 28 -34.05 26.68 -3.42
C SER A 28 -35.44 26.07 -3.50
N ILE A 29 -35.55 24.74 -3.38
CA ILE A 29 -36.83 24.02 -3.31
C ILE A 29 -37.66 24.49 -2.12
N LEU A 30 -37.05 24.59 -0.94
CA LEU A 30 -37.73 24.97 0.29
C LEU A 30 -38.24 26.42 0.22
N LEU A 31 -37.41 27.33 -0.31
CA LEU A 31 -37.78 28.72 -0.59
C LEU A 31 -38.90 28.83 -1.62
N CYS A 32 -38.84 28.08 -2.73
CA CYS A 32 -39.89 28.07 -3.74
C CYS A 32 -41.21 27.54 -3.17
N GLY A 33 -41.17 26.48 -2.36
CA GLY A 33 -42.36 25.96 -1.67
C GLY A 33 -42.98 26.98 -0.72
N LEU A 34 -42.16 27.70 0.05
CA LEU A 34 -42.61 28.72 0.99
C LEU A 34 -43.19 29.95 0.28
N ILE A 35 -42.59 30.36 -0.84
CA ILE A 35 -43.10 31.44 -1.70
C ILE A 35 -44.42 31.03 -2.34
N ALA A 36 -44.50 29.82 -2.93
CA ALA A 36 -45.72 29.30 -3.55
C ALA A 36 -46.90 29.21 -2.56
N MET A 37 -46.63 28.79 -1.33
CA MET A 37 -47.64 28.74 -0.27
C MET A 37 -48.19 30.14 0.10
N ASN A 38 -47.36 31.18 0.03
CA ASN A 38 -47.78 32.54 0.36
C ASN A 38 -48.40 33.30 -0.82
N LEU A 39 -48.04 32.96 -2.07
CA LEU A 39 -48.59 33.58 -3.28
C LEU A 39 -50.11 33.39 -3.43
N ILE A 40 -50.66 32.31 -2.87
CA ILE A 40 -52.10 31.99 -2.92
C ILE A 40 -52.93 33.06 -2.20
N VAL A 41 -52.40 33.66 -1.13
CA VAL A 41 -53.04 34.74 -0.34
C VAL A 41 -53.11 36.06 -1.13
N PHE A 42 -52.37 36.17 -2.23
CA PHE A 42 -52.39 37.34 -3.12
C PHE A 42 -53.35 37.19 -4.31
N ALA A 43 -53.97 36.03 -4.50
CA ALA A 43 -54.94 35.84 -5.59
C ALA A 43 -56.23 36.63 -5.34
N ASP A 44 -56.81 37.22 -6.39
CA ASP A 44 -58.04 38.02 -6.32
C ASP A 44 -59.22 37.24 -5.73
N ALA A 45 -59.23 35.90 -5.86
CA ALA A 45 -60.21 35.02 -5.21
C ALA A 45 -60.27 35.17 -3.67
N PHE A 46 -59.18 35.62 -3.04
CA PHE A 46 -59.08 35.90 -1.60
C PHE A 46 -59.21 37.39 -1.24
N ARG A 47 -59.26 38.31 -2.22
CA ARG A 47 -59.23 39.78 -2.02
C ARG A 47 -60.38 40.55 -2.64
N ALA A 48 -61.13 39.97 -3.58
CA ALA A 48 -62.14 40.67 -4.37
C ALA A 48 -63.43 41.02 -3.61
N THR A 49 -63.64 40.50 -2.39
CA THR A 49 -64.82 40.76 -1.56
C THR A 49 -64.47 40.68 -0.07
N ASP A 50 -65.13 41.48 0.78
CA ASP A 50 -65.00 41.42 2.25
C ASP A 50 -65.49 40.09 2.86
N THR A 51 -66.12 39.24 2.04
CA THR A 51 -66.51 37.88 2.36
C THR A 51 -65.81 36.89 1.42
N ILE A 52 -65.15 35.89 2.01
CA ILE A 52 -64.46 34.83 1.25
C ILE A 52 -65.53 33.97 0.57
N ASN A 53 -65.52 33.88 -0.77
CA ASN A 53 -66.40 32.94 -1.50
C ASN A 53 -65.92 31.50 -1.26
N PRO A 54 -66.68 30.67 -0.51
CA PRO A 54 -66.21 29.34 -0.11
C PRO A 54 -65.94 28.41 -1.30
N LEU A 55 -66.72 28.53 -2.38
CA LEU A 55 -66.61 27.64 -3.54
C LEU A 55 -65.36 27.96 -4.37
N GLY A 56 -65.10 29.25 -4.62
CA GLY A 56 -63.91 29.69 -5.35
C GLY A 56 -62.61 29.42 -4.58
N ALA A 57 -62.64 29.62 -3.26
CA ALA A 57 -61.52 29.28 -2.38
C ALA A 57 -61.22 27.77 -2.39
N SER A 58 -62.26 26.93 -2.39
CA SER A 58 -62.11 25.46 -2.48
C SER A 58 -61.48 25.03 -3.80
N GLN A 59 -61.98 25.51 -4.93
CA GLN A 59 -61.46 25.14 -6.26
C GLN A 59 -60.01 25.57 -6.48
N LEU A 60 -59.65 26.77 -6.00
CA LEU A 60 -58.27 27.23 -6.03
C LEU A 60 -57.38 26.38 -5.12
N GLY A 61 -57.86 26.04 -3.91
CA GLY A 61 -57.18 25.13 -2.99
C GLY A 61 -56.90 23.76 -3.60
N ASP A 62 -57.88 23.18 -4.31
CA ASP A 62 -57.74 21.89 -4.99
C ASP A 62 -56.69 21.94 -6.12
N PHE A 63 -56.74 22.99 -6.95
CA PHE A 63 -55.76 23.19 -8.03
C PHE A 63 -54.34 23.35 -7.49
N VAL A 64 -54.18 24.24 -6.51
CA VAL A 64 -52.89 24.51 -5.85
C VAL A 64 -52.37 23.26 -5.16
N GLY A 65 -53.21 22.56 -4.39
CA GLY A 65 -52.83 21.34 -3.69
C GLY A 65 -52.38 20.24 -4.65
N GLY A 66 -53.10 20.04 -5.75
CA GLY A 66 -52.74 19.07 -6.79
C GLY A 66 -51.44 19.44 -7.52
N TYR A 67 -51.28 20.71 -7.91
CA TYR A 67 -50.10 21.18 -8.63
C TYR A 67 -48.85 21.18 -7.74
N ILE A 68 -48.92 21.81 -6.55
CA ILE A 68 -47.82 21.89 -5.59
C ILE A 68 -47.46 20.48 -5.10
N GLY A 69 -48.46 19.63 -4.80
CA GLY A 69 -48.23 18.24 -4.40
C GLY A 69 -47.46 17.45 -5.46
N THR A 70 -47.85 17.58 -6.74
CA THR A 70 -47.16 16.90 -7.86
C THR A 70 -45.74 17.44 -8.06
N PHE A 71 -45.54 18.76 -7.97
CA PHE A 71 -44.22 19.38 -8.05
C PHE A 71 -43.30 18.91 -6.91
N LEU A 72 -43.80 18.91 -5.67
CA LEU A 72 -43.06 18.42 -4.50
C LEU A 72 -42.75 16.92 -4.60
N ALA A 73 -43.64 16.12 -5.18
CA ALA A 73 -43.39 14.71 -5.46
C ALA A 73 -42.24 14.53 -6.48
N LEU A 74 -42.24 15.29 -7.58
CA LEU A 74 -41.16 15.26 -8.56
C LEU A 74 -39.81 15.65 -7.94
N VAL A 75 -39.81 16.72 -7.14
CA VAL A 75 -38.63 17.15 -6.39
C VAL A 75 -38.15 16.07 -5.43
N SER A 76 -39.05 15.42 -4.70
CA SER A 76 -38.73 14.33 -3.77
C SER A 76 -38.07 13.16 -4.48
N VAL A 77 -38.53 12.81 -5.69
CA VAL A 77 -37.91 11.77 -6.52
C VAL A 77 -36.48 12.14 -6.93
N VAL A 78 -36.25 13.40 -7.33
CA VAL A 78 -34.90 13.89 -7.68
C VAL A 78 -33.97 13.85 -6.48
N LEU A 79 -34.43 14.31 -5.31
CA LEU A 79 -33.66 14.28 -4.06
C LEU A 79 -33.35 12.86 -3.60
N LEU A 80 -34.32 11.95 -3.71
CA LEU A 80 -34.10 10.54 -3.41
C LEU A 80 -33.06 9.93 -4.34
N SER A 81 -33.12 10.22 -5.65
CA SER A 81 -32.13 9.74 -6.62
C SER A 81 -30.72 10.23 -6.29
N ALA A 82 -30.56 11.52 -5.98
CA ALA A 82 -29.29 12.10 -5.54
C ALA A 82 -28.78 11.44 -4.24
N THR A 83 -29.68 11.22 -3.28
CA THR A 83 -29.39 10.56 -2.01
C THR A 83 -28.93 9.11 -2.21
N LEU A 84 -29.62 8.33 -3.06
CA LEU A 84 -29.27 6.95 -3.37
C LEU A 84 -27.89 6.86 -4.03
N LYS A 85 -27.58 7.78 -4.95
CA LYS A 85 -26.25 7.84 -5.58
C LYS A 85 -25.15 8.16 -4.55
N SER A 86 -25.39 9.10 -3.64
CA SER A 86 -24.45 9.40 -2.55
C SER A 86 -24.26 8.19 -1.63
N ARG A 87 -25.36 7.51 -1.27
CA ARG A 87 -25.33 6.31 -0.43
C ARG A 87 -24.56 5.16 -1.09
N SER A 88 -24.74 4.96 -2.40
CA SER A 88 -23.99 3.95 -3.17
C SER A 88 -22.48 4.19 -3.08
N LYS A 89 -22.04 5.44 -3.30
CA LYS A 89 -20.62 5.79 -3.19
C LYS A 89 -20.05 5.61 -1.78
N SER A 90 -20.82 5.99 -0.76
CA SER A 90 -20.41 5.75 0.64
C SER A 90 -20.33 4.26 0.97
N ALA A 91 -21.24 3.44 0.43
CA ALA A 91 -21.23 1.99 0.61
C ALA A 91 -20.01 1.33 -0.06
N GLU A 92 -19.60 1.80 -1.25
CA GLU A 92 -18.37 1.35 -1.92
C GLU A 92 -17.13 1.65 -1.08
N ILE A 93 -17.02 2.86 -0.52
CA ILE A 93 -15.90 3.25 0.36
C ILE A 93 -15.89 2.37 1.62
N LEU A 94 -17.05 2.16 2.25
CA LEU A 94 -17.14 1.32 3.45
C LEU A 94 -16.76 -0.14 3.16
N SER A 95 -17.21 -0.69 2.04
CA SER A 95 -16.86 -2.06 1.62
C SER A 95 -15.35 -2.18 1.36
N PHE A 96 -14.78 -1.16 0.72
CA PHE A 96 -13.34 -1.06 0.54
C PHE A 96 -12.60 -1.02 1.87
N GLU A 97 -12.97 -0.11 2.78
CA GLU A 97 -12.31 0.05 4.08
C GLU A 97 -12.39 -1.23 4.92
N THR A 98 -13.54 -1.91 4.90
CA THR A 98 -13.72 -3.19 5.58
C THR A 98 -12.69 -4.22 5.10
N LYS A 99 -12.56 -4.38 3.77
CA LYS A 99 -11.59 -5.32 3.20
C LYS A 99 -10.15 -4.85 3.40
N TYR A 100 -9.89 -3.55 3.33
CA TYR A 100 -8.59 -2.96 3.60
C TYR A 100 -8.12 -3.23 5.03
N PHE A 101 -8.97 -3.01 6.04
CA PHE A 101 -8.62 -3.28 7.44
C PHE A 101 -8.44 -4.77 7.71
N GLU A 102 -9.18 -5.64 7.02
CA GLU A 102 -8.97 -7.09 7.10
C GLU A 102 -7.61 -7.49 6.50
N LEU A 103 -7.23 -6.93 5.35
CA LEU A 103 -5.90 -7.16 4.76
C LEU A 103 -4.77 -6.66 5.67
N LEU A 104 -4.96 -5.52 6.33
CA LEU A 104 -4.02 -4.98 7.32
C LEU A 104 -3.92 -5.89 8.56
N ARG A 105 -5.04 -6.45 9.02
CA ARG A 105 -5.07 -7.44 10.10
C ARG A 105 -4.34 -8.72 9.70
N LEU A 106 -4.70 -9.32 8.56
CA LEU A 106 -4.05 -10.52 8.03
C LEU A 106 -2.54 -10.34 7.87
N HIS A 107 -2.08 -9.15 7.46
CA HIS A 107 -0.65 -8.86 7.42
C HIS A 107 0.01 -8.92 8.80
N ARG A 108 -0.60 -8.34 9.83
CA ARG A 108 -0.09 -8.39 11.21
C ARG A 108 -0.11 -9.82 11.76
N ASP A 109 -1.17 -10.58 11.47
CA ASP A 109 -1.31 -11.97 11.88
C ASP A 109 -0.24 -12.83 11.20
N ASN A 110 -0.04 -12.68 9.89
CA ASN A 110 1.05 -13.33 9.16
C ASN A 110 2.42 -13.02 9.79
N VAL A 111 2.70 -11.76 10.14
CA VAL A 111 3.95 -11.38 10.81
C VAL A 111 4.07 -12.08 12.16
N ALA A 112 3.02 -12.13 12.96
CA ALA A 112 3.02 -12.76 14.27
C ALA A 112 3.21 -14.28 14.20
N GLU A 113 2.65 -14.93 13.17
CA GLU A 113 2.76 -16.38 12.93
C GLU A 113 4.11 -16.81 12.34
N LEU A 114 4.90 -15.87 11.79
CA LEU A 114 6.26 -16.18 11.36
C LEU A 114 7.10 -16.61 12.55
N GLU A 115 7.54 -17.87 12.55
CA GLU A 115 8.37 -18.44 13.60
C GLU A 115 9.47 -19.35 13.04
N VAL A 116 10.65 -19.27 13.67
CA VAL A 116 11.73 -20.25 13.56
C VAL A 116 12.34 -20.50 14.94
N SER A 117 12.22 -21.73 15.44
CA SER A 117 12.86 -22.18 16.69
C SER A 117 12.72 -21.19 17.86
N GLY A 118 11.49 -20.73 18.13
CA GLY A 118 11.19 -19.81 19.23
C GLY A 118 11.45 -18.32 18.95
N ILE A 119 12.00 -17.95 17.79
CA ILE A 119 12.08 -16.55 17.34
C ILE A 119 10.86 -16.28 16.47
N SER A 120 10.02 -15.33 16.87
CA SER A 120 8.80 -14.99 16.16
C SER A 120 8.61 -13.50 15.92
N GLY A 121 7.65 -13.16 15.06
CA GLY A 121 7.26 -11.79 14.82
C GLY A 121 8.38 -10.94 14.22
N ARG A 122 8.45 -9.68 14.65
CA ARG A 122 9.44 -8.70 14.16
C ARG A 122 10.90 -9.09 14.47
N GLN A 123 11.14 -9.87 15.53
CA GLN A 123 12.50 -10.31 15.87
C GLN A 123 13.08 -11.24 14.81
N LEU A 124 12.24 -12.03 14.13
CA LEU A 124 12.70 -12.92 13.07
C LEU A 124 13.39 -12.14 11.94
N PHE A 125 12.81 -11.01 11.50
CA PHE A 125 13.39 -10.18 10.44
C PHE A 125 14.77 -9.60 10.81
N VAL A 126 15.01 -9.32 12.09
CA VAL A 126 16.34 -8.88 12.58
C VAL A 126 17.37 -9.98 12.37
N VAL A 127 16.98 -11.22 12.69
CA VAL A 127 17.88 -12.37 12.60
C VAL A 127 18.09 -12.79 11.13
N LEU A 128 17.06 -12.71 10.31
CA LEU A 128 17.16 -12.92 8.85
C LEU A 128 18.11 -11.93 8.17
N ILE A 129 18.16 -10.66 8.61
CA ILE A 129 19.15 -9.69 8.12
C ILE A 129 20.57 -10.08 8.51
N ARG A 130 20.78 -10.64 9.72
CA ARG A 130 22.11 -11.15 10.13
C ARG A 130 22.54 -12.34 9.29
N GLU A 131 21.62 -13.26 9.04
CA GLU A 131 21.86 -14.43 8.18
C GLU A 131 22.14 -14.03 6.74
N TYR A 132 21.39 -13.05 6.20
CA TYR A 132 21.66 -12.44 4.89
C TYR A 132 23.09 -11.89 4.80
N ARG A 133 23.56 -11.17 5.82
CA ARG A 133 24.93 -10.64 5.85
C ARG A 133 25.98 -11.74 5.85
N CYS A 134 25.76 -12.83 6.58
CA CYS A 134 26.65 -13.99 6.52
C CYS A 134 26.67 -14.61 5.12
N ALA A 135 25.52 -14.73 4.45
CA ALA A 135 25.46 -15.21 3.07
C ALA A 135 26.16 -14.26 2.09
N LEU A 136 26.07 -12.94 2.33
CA LEU A 136 26.76 -11.93 1.55
C LEU A 136 28.29 -12.00 1.69
N ASP A 137 28.78 -12.17 2.92
CA ASP A 137 30.21 -12.33 3.19
C ASP A 137 30.76 -13.59 2.54
N LEU A 138 30.02 -14.70 2.64
CA LEU A 138 30.40 -15.94 1.97
C LEU A 138 30.38 -15.79 0.44
N THR A 139 29.38 -15.11 -0.12
CA THR A 139 29.31 -14.81 -1.56
C THR A 139 30.55 -14.05 -2.03
N LYS A 140 31.00 -13.03 -1.27
CA LYS A 140 32.22 -12.27 -1.58
C LYS A 140 33.46 -13.15 -1.50
N HIS A 141 33.56 -13.97 -0.46
CA HIS A 141 34.70 -14.87 -0.26
C HIS A 141 34.83 -15.88 -1.40
N VAL A 142 33.75 -16.59 -1.73
CA VAL A 142 33.76 -17.56 -2.83
C VAL A 142 34.02 -16.86 -4.17
N ALA A 143 33.46 -15.67 -4.40
CA ALA A 143 33.73 -14.92 -5.62
C ALA A 143 35.23 -14.56 -5.75
N SER A 144 35.90 -14.25 -4.64
CA SER A 144 37.34 -13.99 -4.63
C SER A 144 38.18 -15.22 -4.97
N ILE A 145 37.78 -16.42 -4.51
CA ILE A 145 38.45 -17.69 -4.81
C ILE A 145 38.39 -17.97 -6.32
N HIS A 146 37.22 -17.74 -6.92
CA HIS A 146 36.98 -17.95 -8.34
C HIS A 146 37.40 -16.76 -9.23
N ASN A 147 37.97 -15.70 -8.64
CA ASN A 147 38.36 -14.46 -9.34
C ASN A 147 37.20 -13.79 -10.12
N ILE A 148 35.98 -13.89 -9.60
CA ILE A 148 34.78 -13.31 -10.20
C ILE A 148 34.55 -11.90 -9.65
N THR A 149 34.36 -10.93 -10.54
CA THR A 149 33.99 -9.57 -10.15
C THR A 149 32.47 -9.41 -10.20
N LEU A 150 31.83 -9.29 -9.03
CA LEU A 150 30.39 -9.09 -8.90
C LEU A 150 30.07 -7.63 -8.53
N THR A 151 29.04 -7.06 -9.16
CA THR A 151 28.46 -5.76 -8.74
C THR A 151 27.76 -5.87 -7.39
N GLN A 152 27.53 -4.75 -6.69
CA GLN A 152 26.79 -4.74 -5.42
C GLN A 152 25.40 -5.38 -5.55
N GLN A 153 24.69 -5.07 -6.64
CA GLN A 153 23.36 -5.64 -6.90
C GLN A 153 23.41 -7.14 -7.12
N GLN A 154 24.40 -7.66 -7.87
CA GLN A 154 24.58 -9.10 -8.05
C GLN A 154 24.92 -9.80 -6.73
N ARG A 155 25.78 -9.22 -5.90
CA ARG A 155 26.09 -9.78 -4.57
C ARG A 155 24.86 -9.82 -3.67
N ALA A 156 24.08 -8.73 -3.64
CA ALA A 156 22.83 -8.67 -2.89
C ALA A 156 21.80 -9.68 -3.39
N HIS A 157 21.68 -9.85 -4.71
CA HIS A 157 20.82 -10.85 -5.35
C HIS A 157 21.20 -12.28 -4.94
N ILE A 158 22.47 -12.64 -5.09
CA ILE A 158 22.98 -13.98 -4.74
C ILE A 158 22.77 -14.25 -3.24
N ALA A 159 23.21 -13.34 -2.37
CA ALA A 159 23.09 -13.48 -0.93
C ALA A 159 21.63 -13.60 -0.47
N TYR A 160 20.72 -12.83 -1.09
CA TYR A 160 19.29 -12.93 -0.82
C TYR A 160 18.70 -14.27 -1.28
N HIS A 161 19.14 -14.81 -2.42
CA HIS A 161 18.73 -16.15 -2.88
C HIS A 161 19.25 -17.26 -1.96
N CYS A 162 20.47 -17.14 -1.44
CA CYS A 162 21.00 -18.04 -0.41
C CYS A 162 20.14 -18.03 0.85
N LEU A 163 19.72 -16.84 1.33
CA LEU A 163 18.79 -16.72 2.46
C LEU A 163 17.41 -17.34 2.13
N LEU A 164 16.90 -17.08 0.93
CA LEU A 164 15.53 -17.44 0.57
C LEU A 164 15.39 -18.95 0.31
N PHE A 165 16.25 -19.52 -0.53
CA PHE A 165 16.17 -20.92 -0.94
C PHE A 165 16.94 -21.84 -0.01
N GLY A 166 18.12 -21.41 0.46
CA GLY A 166 18.99 -22.21 1.32
C GLY A 166 19.56 -23.47 0.67
N THR A 167 20.16 -24.32 1.49
CA THR A 167 20.77 -25.60 1.13
C THR A 167 20.09 -26.75 1.87
N GLY A 168 20.19 -27.94 1.29
CA GLY A 168 19.56 -29.16 1.80
C GLY A 168 18.90 -29.99 0.70
N PRO A 169 18.34 -31.17 1.04
CA PRO A 169 17.94 -32.18 0.05
C PRO A 169 16.99 -31.66 -1.05
N ASN A 170 16.08 -30.75 -0.70
CA ASN A 170 15.13 -30.13 -1.63
C ASN A 170 15.49 -28.69 -1.99
N SER A 171 16.18 -27.99 -1.08
CA SER A 171 16.51 -26.57 -1.16
C SER A 171 17.66 -26.27 -2.13
N SER A 172 18.71 -27.09 -2.13
CA SER A 172 19.90 -26.85 -2.96
C SER A 172 19.55 -26.79 -4.45
N ARG A 173 18.67 -27.67 -4.94
CA ARG A 173 18.19 -27.64 -6.33
C ARG A 173 17.54 -26.30 -6.68
N MET A 174 16.75 -25.73 -5.76
CA MET A 174 16.09 -24.45 -5.99
C MET A 174 17.09 -23.30 -6.00
N LEU A 175 18.06 -23.30 -5.07
CA LEU A 175 19.14 -22.32 -5.02
C LEU A 175 19.96 -22.34 -6.31
N LEU A 176 20.48 -23.50 -6.71
CA LEU A 176 21.28 -23.66 -7.92
C LEU A 176 20.52 -23.19 -9.16
N LYS A 177 19.25 -23.59 -9.31
CA LYS A 177 18.41 -23.16 -10.44
C LYS A 177 18.15 -21.66 -10.44
N SER A 178 18.01 -21.05 -9.26
CA SER A 178 17.74 -19.62 -9.13
C SER A 178 18.95 -18.74 -9.46
N LEU A 179 20.15 -19.32 -9.50
CA LEU A 179 21.43 -18.65 -9.77
C LEU A 179 22.08 -19.16 -11.06
N GLU A 180 21.31 -19.76 -11.96
CA GLU A 180 21.83 -20.36 -13.20
C GLU A 180 22.46 -19.37 -14.19
N GLU A 181 22.24 -18.07 -14.00
CA GLU A 181 22.86 -17.00 -14.78
C GLU A 181 24.32 -16.73 -14.39
N PHE A 182 24.76 -17.24 -13.23
CA PHE A 182 26.12 -17.10 -12.73
C PHE A 182 26.98 -18.32 -13.06
N ASP A 183 28.29 -18.18 -12.91
CA ASP A 183 29.25 -19.25 -13.16
C ASP A 183 28.93 -20.51 -12.31
N ASN A 184 28.91 -21.68 -12.96
CA ASN A 184 28.44 -22.91 -12.34
C ASN A 184 29.38 -23.40 -11.23
N ASP A 185 30.69 -23.31 -11.45
CA ASP A 185 31.70 -23.75 -10.47
C ASP A 185 31.64 -22.88 -9.22
N PHE A 186 31.48 -21.56 -9.40
CA PHE A 186 31.25 -20.61 -8.31
C PHE A 186 29.97 -20.91 -7.53
N VAL A 187 28.84 -21.13 -8.20
CA VAL A 187 27.56 -21.39 -7.53
C VAL A 187 27.57 -22.74 -6.80
N CYS A 188 28.20 -23.77 -7.38
CA CYS A 188 28.37 -25.07 -6.74
C CYS A 188 29.26 -24.99 -5.50
N ASP A 189 30.38 -24.26 -5.56
CA ASP A 189 31.26 -24.05 -4.39
C ASP A 189 30.53 -23.25 -3.30
N LEU A 190 29.78 -22.21 -3.68
CA LEU A 190 28.96 -21.44 -2.73
C LEU A 190 27.92 -22.32 -2.02
N GLU A 191 27.22 -23.19 -2.76
CA GLU A 191 26.26 -24.15 -2.19
C GLU A 191 26.95 -25.13 -1.24
N ASN A 192 28.08 -25.70 -1.64
CA ASN A 192 28.86 -26.62 -0.81
C ASN A 192 29.31 -25.95 0.51
N GLN A 193 29.79 -24.71 0.44
CA GLN A 193 30.18 -23.94 1.62
C GLN A 193 28.98 -23.63 2.53
N LEU A 194 27.85 -23.20 1.97
CA LEU A 194 26.62 -22.98 2.74
C LEU A 194 26.11 -24.27 3.40
N ASN A 195 26.31 -25.42 2.75
CA ASN A 195 25.91 -26.72 3.28
C ASN A 195 26.92 -27.33 4.26
N ASN A 196 28.07 -26.68 4.48
CA ASN A 196 29.09 -27.15 5.41
C ASN A 196 28.60 -27.04 6.87
N GLU A 197 28.58 -28.16 7.57
CA GLU A 197 28.08 -28.24 8.95
C GLU A 197 28.95 -27.45 9.96
N GLU A 198 30.25 -27.34 9.73
CA GLU A 198 31.14 -26.56 10.60
C GLU A 198 30.86 -25.05 10.46
N LEU A 199 30.65 -24.58 9.22
CA LEU A 199 30.24 -23.19 8.95
C LEU A 199 28.86 -22.89 9.53
N LYS A 200 27.87 -23.77 9.34
CA LYS A 200 26.54 -23.59 9.93
C LYS A 200 26.61 -23.47 11.44
N ASN A 201 27.41 -24.31 12.09
CA ASN A 201 27.61 -24.27 13.54
C ASN A 201 28.33 -23.01 14.01
N SER A 202 29.37 -22.56 13.30
CA SER A 202 30.10 -21.34 13.65
C SER A 202 29.20 -20.10 13.55
N VAL A 203 28.46 -19.96 12.44
CA VAL A 203 27.50 -18.86 12.23
C VAL A 203 26.39 -18.90 13.27
N ARG A 204 25.86 -20.09 13.59
CA ARG A 204 24.82 -20.26 14.63
C ARG A 204 25.29 -19.71 15.98
N LEU A 205 26.51 -20.05 16.40
CA LEU A 205 27.08 -19.61 17.68
C LEU A 205 27.41 -18.11 17.67
N GLU A 206 28.09 -17.63 16.62
CA GLU A 206 28.54 -16.24 16.51
C GLU A 206 27.35 -15.27 16.46
N LYS A 207 26.33 -15.58 15.65
CA LYS A 207 25.14 -14.72 15.48
C LYS A 207 24.04 -15.02 16.50
N LYS A 208 24.26 -15.97 17.41
CA LYS A 208 23.33 -16.42 18.47
C LYS A 208 21.97 -16.84 17.90
N LEU A 209 22.00 -17.66 16.84
CA LEU A 209 20.81 -18.19 16.20
C LEU A 209 20.30 -19.40 16.99
N THR A 210 18.98 -19.50 17.16
CA THR A 210 18.34 -20.68 17.79
C THR A 210 18.04 -21.80 16.78
N TYR A 211 18.37 -21.57 15.51
CA TYR A 211 18.13 -22.48 14.39
C TYR A 211 19.39 -22.68 13.55
N VAL A 212 19.35 -23.66 12.64
CA VAL A 212 20.45 -23.94 11.71
C VAL A 212 20.37 -22.93 10.55
N PRO A 213 21.39 -22.08 10.34
CA PRO A 213 21.37 -21.10 9.26
C PRO A 213 21.47 -21.76 7.89
N PHE A 214 21.09 -21.01 6.86
CA PHE A 214 21.19 -21.35 5.44
C PHE A 214 20.29 -22.50 4.99
N GLU A 215 19.28 -22.92 5.77
CA GLU A 215 18.30 -23.94 5.34
C GLU A 215 17.15 -23.37 4.48
N GLY A 216 17.08 -22.04 4.37
CA GLY A 216 16.13 -21.34 3.52
C GLY A 216 14.84 -20.90 4.23
N HIS A 217 14.30 -19.78 3.77
CA HIS A 217 13.11 -19.13 4.35
C HIS A 217 11.99 -18.88 3.36
N LEU A 218 12.00 -19.58 2.21
CA LEU A 218 11.04 -19.37 1.11
C LEU A 218 9.58 -19.51 1.54
N SER A 219 9.24 -20.52 2.36
CA SER A 219 7.87 -20.70 2.84
C SER A 219 7.41 -19.47 3.62
N ARG A 220 8.18 -19.09 4.64
CA ARG A 220 7.94 -17.94 5.52
C ARG A 220 7.85 -16.62 4.75
N LEU A 221 8.95 -16.25 4.09
CA LEU A 221 9.06 -14.98 3.37
C LEU A 221 8.16 -14.92 2.14
N GLY A 222 7.96 -16.04 1.44
CA GLY A 222 7.09 -16.11 0.27
C GLY A 222 5.63 -15.83 0.60
N HIS A 223 5.11 -16.37 1.70
CA HIS A 223 3.76 -16.02 2.18
C HIS A 223 3.67 -14.55 2.58
N TYR A 224 4.63 -14.07 3.38
CA TYR A 224 4.69 -12.68 3.82
C TYR A 224 4.64 -11.67 2.65
N TYR A 225 5.53 -11.81 1.66
CA TYR A 225 5.58 -10.86 0.53
C TYR A 225 4.34 -10.94 -0.36
N ARG A 226 3.78 -12.14 -0.56
CA ARG A 226 2.57 -12.32 -1.39
C ARG A 226 1.38 -11.58 -0.77
N HIS A 227 1.20 -11.69 0.54
CA HIS A 227 0.14 -10.97 1.25
C HIS A 227 0.38 -9.47 1.25
N LEU A 228 1.60 -9.01 1.56
CA LEU A 228 1.94 -7.59 1.53
C LEU A 228 1.70 -6.99 0.14
N TYR A 229 2.18 -7.65 -0.92
CA TYR A 229 1.97 -7.22 -2.31
C TYR A 229 0.49 -7.19 -2.67
N GLN A 230 -0.29 -8.20 -2.28
CA GLN A 230 -1.71 -8.25 -2.55
C GLN A 230 -2.48 -7.12 -1.85
N SER A 231 -2.07 -6.73 -0.64
CA SER A 231 -2.66 -5.60 0.08
C SER A 231 -2.41 -4.27 -0.62
N ILE A 232 -1.17 -4.03 -1.10
CA ILE A 232 -0.85 -2.81 -1.85
C ILE A 232 -1.61 -2.79 -3.18
N LYS A 233 -1.55 -3.90 -3.93
CA LYS A 233 -2.25 -4.05 -5.20
C LYS A 233 -3.77 -3.88 -5.04
N TYR A 234 -4.34 -4.34 -3.94
CA TYR A 234 -5.77 -4.14 -3.68
C TYR A 234 -6.13 -2.66 -3.60
N VAL A 235 -5.38 -1.85 -2.84
CA VAL A 235 -5.60 -0.40 -2.74
C VAL A 235 -5.37 0.29 -4.07
N ASP A 236 -4.27 -0.06 -4.75
CA ASP A 236 -3.85 0.52 -6.02
C ASP A 236 -4.90 0.33 -7.14
N GLN A 237 -5.54 -0.84 -7.20
CA GLN A 237 -6.48 -1.19 -8.25
C GLN A 237 -7.89 -0.61 -8.06
N GLN A 238 -8.18 0.06 -6.94
CA GLN A 238 -9.53 0.59 -6.73
C GLN A 238 -9.81 1.81 -7.60
N ASN A 239 -11.01 1.85 -8.20
CA ASN A 239 -11.50 2.98 -9.00
C ASN A 239 -12.35 3.97 -8.19
N ILE A 240 -12.37 3.83 -6.86
CA ILE A 240 -13.06 4.75 -5.96
C ILE A 240 -12.18 5.98 -5.68
N ASN A 241 -12.83 7.12 -5.44
CA ASN A 241 -12.14 8.38 -5.14
C ASN A 241 -11.66 8.42 -3.68
N ILE A 242 -10.53 7.75 -3.42
CA ILE A 242 -9.84 7.70 -2.14
C ILE A 242 -8.40 8.20 -2.28
N ASP A 243 -7.79 8.59 -1.17
CA ASP A 243 -6.37 8.87 -1.10
C ASP A 243 -5.58 7.57 -0.96
N LYS A 244 -5.29 6.92 -2.10
CA LYS A 244 -4.56 5.63 -2.15
C LYS A 244 -3.22 5.70 -1.44
N TYR A 245 -2.52 6.83 -1.55
CA TYR A 245 -1.21 7.02 -0.93
C TYR A 245 -1.31 6.93 0.59
N GLU A 246 -2.29 7.59 1.22
CA GLU A 246 -2.46 7.53 2.68
C GLU A 246 -2.88 6.13 3.19
N TYR A 247 -3.69 5.38 2.43
CA TYR A 247 -3.99 3.97 2.78
C TYR A 247 -2.74 3.09 2.68
N VAL A 248 -1.94 3.18 1.61
CA VAL A 248 -0.71 2.38 1.50
C VAL A 248 0.34 2.81 2.54
N LYS A 249 0.46 4.11 2.80
CA LYS A 249 1.34 4.64 3.86
C LYS A 249 0.99 4.06 5.23
N THR A 250 -0.29 3.85 5.51
CA THR A 250 -0.73 3.19 6.75
C THR A 250 -0.30 1.71 6.80
N ILE A 251 -0.32 0.99 5.66
CA ILE A 251 0.25 -0.36 5.56
C ILE A 251 1.77 -0.30 5.80
N ARG A 252 2.49 0.59 5.10
CA ARG A 252 3.94 0.79 5.26
C ARG A 252 4.33 1.08 6.70
N ALA A 253 3.54 1.87 7.43
CA ALA A 253 3.79 2.19 8.84
C ALA A 253 3.74 0.96 9.76
N GLN A 254 3.18 -0.17 9.33
CA GLN A 254 3.26 -1.43 10.08
C GLN A 254 4.61 -2.15 9.91
N LEU A 255 5.34 -1.86 8.83
CA LEU A 255 6.61 -2.48 8.50
C LEU A 255 7.73 -1.89 9.34
N SER A 256 8.47 -2.75 10.03
CA SER A 256 9.73 -2.37 10.68
C SER A 256 10.82 -2.05 9.65
N ASN A 257 11.89 -1.36 10.08
CA ASN A 257 13.03 -1.06 9.20
C ASN A 257 13.68 -2.34 8.63
N HIS A 258 13.70 -3.43 9.39
CA HIS A 258 14.23 -4.73 8.94
C HIS A 258 13.31 -5.39 7.89
N GLU A 259 12.00 -5.25 8.04
CA GLU A 259 11.03 -5.66 7.02
C GLU A 259 11.17 -4.87 5.73
N GLN A 260 11.32 -3.54 5.81
CA GLN A 260 11.55 -2.70 4.64
C GLN A 260 12.88 -3.04 3.96
N ALA A 261 13.94 -3.31 4.73
CA ALA A 261 15.22 -3.75 4.19
C ALA A 261 15.12 -5.10 3.46
N LEU A 262 14.44 -6.09 4.05
CA LEU A 262 14.21 -7.38 3.40
C LEU A 262 13.29 -7.27 2.18
N LEU A 263 12.28 -6.40 2.22
CA LEU A 263 11.45 -6.07 1.07
C LEU A 263 12.26 -5.44 -0.06
N LEU A 264 13.21 -4.54 0.25
CA LEU A 264 14.12 -3.97 -0.75
C LEU A 264 14.94 -5.08 -1.41
N LEU A 265 15.59 -5.94 -0.63
CA LEU A 265 16.38 -7.07 -1.15
C LEU A 265 15.52 -8.01 -2.00
N ASN A 266 14.30 -8.34 -1.55
CA ASN A 266 13.34 -9.12 -2.33
C ASN A 266 13.03 -8.45 -3.68
N SER A 267 12.77 -7.14 -3.66
CA SER A 267 12.37 -6.40 -4.86
C SER A 267 13.44 -6.31 -5.93
N LEU A 268 14.72 -6.36 -5.52
CA LEU A 268 15.86 -6.39 -6.42
C LEU A 268 16.08 -7.77 -7.06
N SER A 269 15.45 -8.82 -6.52
CA SER A 269 15.48 -10.15 -7.13
C SER A 269 14.44 -10.28 -8.25
N PRO A 270 14.62 -11.22 -9.21
CA PRO A 270 13.63 -11.52 -10.24
C PRO A 270 12.22 -11.85 -9.67
N ILE A 271 12.16 -12.46 -8.48
CA ILE A 271 10.92 -12.87 -7.82
C ILE A 271 10.11 -11.64 -7.35
N GLY A 272 10.79 -10.59 -6.89
CA GLY A 272 10.19 -9.35 -6.40
C GLY A 272 10.06 -8.25 -7.45
N ASN A 273 10.48 -8.46 -8.69
CA ASN A 273 10.51 -7.42 -9.73
C ASN A 273 9.13 -6.77 -10.01
N ASN A 274 8.03 -7.44 -9.65
CA ASN A 274 6.68 -6.87 -9.76
C ASN A 274 6.50 -5.57 -8.94
N TRP A 275 7.24 -5.39 -7.84
CA TRP A 275 7.22 -4.17 -7.05
C TRP A 275 7.69 -2.94 -7.84
N TRP A 276 8.69 -3.12 -8.72
CA TRP A 276 9.23 -2.08 -9.59
C TRP A 276 8.39 -1.93 -10.87
N LYS A 277 7.97 -3.05 -11.47
CA LYS A 277 7.14 -3.05 -12.69
C LYS A 277 5.83 -2.28 -12.53
N HIS A 278 5.20 -2.37 -11.36
CA HIS A 278 3.96 -1.63 -11.05
C HIS A 278 4.23 -0.32 -10.31
N ASN A 279 5.48 0.13 -10.24
CA ASN A 279 5.88 1.39 -9.62
C ASN A 279 5.58 1.52 -8.11
N PHE A 280 5.23 0.43 -7.42
CA PHE A 280 4.84 0.46 -6.01
C PHE A 280 5.97 0.93 -5.08
N MET A 281 7.22 0.60 -5.39
CA MET A 281 8.38 1.08 -4.62
C MET A 281 8.44 2.61 -4.59
N LEU A 282 8.24 3.26 -5.74
CA LEU A 282 8.39 4.70 -5.89
C LEU A 282 7.11 5.45 -5.53
N GLU A 283 5.96 4.99 -6.03
CA GLU A 283 4.66 5.65 -5.85
C GLU A 283 4.26 5.73 -4.39
N TYR A 284 4.46 4.64 -3.65
CA TYR A 284 4.05 4.53 -2.25
C TYR A 284 5.21 4.64 -1.25
N ARG A 285 6.42 4.87 -1.76
CA ARG A 285 7.65 5.00 -0.96
C ARG A 285 7.83 3.85 0.03
N MET A 286 7.67 2.60 -0.43
CA MET A 286 7.53 1.41 0.42
C MET A 286 8.69 1.19 1.40
N VAL A 287 9.88 1.69 1.09
CA VAL A 287 11.11 1.50 1.87
C VAL A 287 11.72 2.81 2.39
N GLN A 288 10.91 3.87 2.50
CA GLN A 288 11.37 5.21 2.91
C GLN A 288 11.92 5.28 4.36
N ASN A 289 11.59 4.33 5.24
CA ASN A 289 12.01 4.35 6.65
C ASN A 289 13.36 3.64 6.89
N ILE A 290 14.01 3.09 5.86
CA ILE A 290 15.34 2.49 5.99
C ILE A 290 16.35 3.57 6.44
N PRO A 291 17.03 3.40 7.60
CA PRO A 291 18.06 4.33 8.06
C PRO A 291 19.26 4.39 7.09
N ARG A 292 19.93 5.55 7.03
CA ARG A 292 21.08 5.81 6.14
C ARG A 292 22.16 4.72 6.20
N GLU A 293 22.55 4.33 7.41
CA GLU A 293 23.63 3.36 7.66
C GLU A 293 23.09 1.94 7.89
N PHE A 294 21.85 1.65 7.45
CA PHE A 294 21.32 0.30 7.59
C PHE A 294 22.09 -0.70 6.72
N PHE A 295 22.39 -0.33 5.48
CA PHE A 295 23.28 -1.05 4.57
C PHE A 295 24.56 -0.24 4.43
N ASP A 296 25.74 -0.87 4.54
CA ASP A 296 27.00 -0.21 4.23
C ASP A 296 27.05 0.10 2.71
N PRO A 297 27.15 1.37 2.28
CA PRO A 297 27.13 1.72 0.86
C PRO A 297 28.33 1.22 0.06
N LYS A 298 29.45 0.90 0.73
CA LYS A 298 30.67 0.38 0.08
C LYS A 298 30.60 -1.14 0.00
N ASP A 299 30.25 -1.77 1.13
CA ASP A 299 30.40 -3.20 1.31
C ASP A 299 29.11 -4.00 1.01
N GLU A 300 27.94 -3.45 1.35
CA GLU A 300 26.64 -4.10 1.17
C GLU A 300 25.90 -3.58 -0.08
N LEU A 301 25.22 -2.44 0.03
CA LEU A 301 24.34 -1.92 -1.01
C LEU A 301 24.18 -0.40 -0.86
N ASP A 302 24.55 0.36 -1.90
CA ASP A 302 24.26 1.80 -1.94
C ASP A 302 22.79 2.05 -2.33
N ILE A 303 21.93 2.17 -1.31
CA ILE A 303 20.50 2.46 -1.50
C ILE A 303 20.24 3.86 -2.06
N SER A 304 21.17 4.82 -1.88
CA SER A 304 21.00 6.19 -2.37
C SER A 304 21.08 6.25 -3.89
N SER A 305 21.81 5.31 -4.50
CA SER A 305 21.90 5.16 -5.95
C SER A 305 20.62 4.61 -6.60
N LEU A 306 19.75 3.95 -5.80
CA LEU A 306 18.55 3.27 -6.29
C LEU A 306 17.31 4.18 -6.33
N PHE A 307 17.29 5.24 -5.53
CA PHE A 307 16.15 6.13 -5.36
C PHE A 307 16.51 7.59 -5.67
N SER A 308 15.53 8.40 -6.05
CA SER A 308 15.72 9.83 -6.23
C SER A 308 15.89 10.54 -4.89
N THR A 309 16.67 11.63 -4.87
CA THR A 309 16.83 12.50 -3.68
C THR A 309 15.49 12.92 -3.08
N GLY A 310 15.35 12.80 -1.76
CA GLY A 310 14.14 13.10 -1.00
C GLY A 310 13.15 11.94 -0.94
N TYR A 311 13.62 10.71 -1.18
CA TYR A 311 12.85 9.50 -1.02
C TYR A 311 12.87 9.02 0.44
N PHE A 312 14.03 9.06 1.10
CA PHE A 312 14.20 8.59 2.47
C PHE A 312 13.94 9.69 3.50
N GLU A 313 13.43 9.34 4.68
CA GLU A 313 13.10 10.33 5.72
C GLU A 313 14.34 11.10 6.22
N TRP A 314 15.49 10.44 6.25
CA TRP A 314 16.74 11.06 6.68
C TRP A 314 17.29 12.11 5.69
N GLU A 315 16.80 12.13 4.44
CA GLU A 315 17.14 13.18 3.45
C GLU A 315 16.31 14.45 3.69
N GLU A 316 15.08 14.30 4.18
CA GLU A 316 14.17 15.43 4.46
C GLU A 316 14.67 16.25 5.66
N VAL A 317 15.23 15.58 6.68
CA VAL A 317 15.79 16.25 7.87
C VAL A 317 17.00 17.13 7.51
N GLN A 318 17.83 16.71 6.55
CA GLN A 318 19.01 17.46 6.13
C GLN A 318 18.69 18.70 5.29
N CYS A 319 17.53 18.74 4.64
CA CYS A 319 17.09 19.93 3.90
C CYS A 319 16.48 21.00 4.80
N ALA A 320 16.16 20.66 6.06
CA ALA A 320 15.54 21.55 7.04
C ALA A 320 16.54 22.12 8.07
N SER A 321 17.79 21.67 8.03
CA SER A 321 18.92 22.12 8.86
C SER A 321 19.89 22.98 8.07
#